data_AF-A0A816UD75-F1
#
_entry.id   AF-A0A816UD75-F1
#
_cell.length_a   1.000
_cell.length_b   1.000
_cell.length_c   1.000
_cell.angle_alpha   90.00
_cell.angle_beta   90.00
_cell.angle_gamma   90.00
#
_symmetry.space_group_name_H-M   'P 1'
#
loop_
_entity.id
_entity.type
_entity.pdbx_description
1 polymer ?
#
loop_
_entity_poly.entity_id
_entity_poly.type
_entity_poly.pdbx_seq_one_letter_code
_entity_poly.pdbx_strand_id
1 'polypeptide(L)'
;MVAKDLIFLCVDNWSFAQSFFFAVTVVTTIGYGHVSPLSDTGRIICIIYAIIGVPMTLLLLTIIVRKLLILLNNTYIWFRVRFSSDTRSESKIRFVHLSIILIFSLIFLFIIPSIVFTHLEENWSFIDAFYFCFISLTTIGLGDIVAGDSPTQRNRLFYKICLTVYLLVGVTIMMLIVAMISLIPELRFIQFFLSEQEVENEQERLSTSEKSGLLWLPHSVSTHSYGSRNVAAGQPYRRQTNETEDTATMTTEKSKS
;
A
#
# COMPACT_ATOMS: atom_id res chain seq x y z
N MET A 1 9.40 -1.46 -46.32
CA MET A 1 10.22 -1.23 -45.11
C MET A 1 10.52 0.25 -45.03
N VAL A 2 11.72 0.71 -45.43
CA VAL A 2 12.31 2.06 -45.32
C VAL A 2 11.36 3.25 -45.02
N ALA A 3 10.26 3.41 -45.75
CA ALA A 3 9.29 4.49 -45.51
C ALA A 3 8.59 4.44 -44.13
N LYS A 4 8.35 3.26 -43.54
CA LYS A 4 7.82 3.17 -42.16
C LYS A 4 8.86 3.61 -41.14
N ASP A 5 10.12 3.28 -41.38
CA ASP A 5 11.25 3.56 -40.49
C ASP A 5 11.59 5.06 -40.50
N LEU A 6 11.44 5.74 -41.65
CA LEU A 6 11.50 7.19 -41.77
C LEU A 6 10.33 7.93 -41.11
N ILE A 7 9.13 7.35 -41.08
CA ILE A 7 8.00 7.91 -40.30
C ILE A 7 8.26 7.78 -38.80
N PHE A 8 8.81 6.64 -38.35
CA PHE A 8 9.20 6.42 -36.96
C PHE A 8 10.24 7.45 -36.47
N LEU A 9 11.16 7.90 -37.34
CA LEU A 9 12.13 8.96 -37.06
C LEU A 9 11.53 10.39 -36.99
N CYS A 10 10.30 10.59 -37.47
CA CYS A 10 9.65 11.91 -37.55
C CYS A 10 8.47 12.06 -36.56
N VAL A 11 8.37 11.16 -35.58
CA VAL A 11 7.40 11.26 -34.48
C VAL A 11 8.15 11.68 -33.21
N ASP A 12 7.91 12.91 -32.76
CA ASP A 12 8.52 13.44 -31.54
C ASP A 12 8.08 12.63 -30.31
N ASN A 13 8.98 11.76 -29.83
CA ASN A 13 8.83 11.00 -28.59
C ASN A 13 8.70 11.91 -27.35
N TRP A 14 8.95 13.22 -27.47
CA TRP A 14 8.82 14.21 -26.40
C TRP A 14 7.77 15.30 -26.67
N SER A 15 6.72 14.97 -27.42
CA SER A 15 5.51 15.81 -27.50
C SER A 15 4.97 16.12 -26.09
N PHE A 16 4.34 17.30 -25.89
CA PHE A 16 3.83 17.73 -24.58
C PHE A 16 2.97 16.66 -23.87
N ALA A 17 2.15 15.92 -24.62
CA ALA A 17 1.31 14.85 -24.09
C ALA A 17 2.13 13.66 -23.55
N GLN A 18 3.19 13.26 -24.26
CA GLN A 18 4.09 12.19 -23.81
C GLN A 18 4.94 12.66 -22.62
N SER A 19 5.42 13.91 -22.65
CA SER A 19 6.20 14.53 -21.57
C SER A 19 5.38 14.64 -20.27
N PHE A 20 4.09 14.99 -20.36
CA PHE A 20 3.16 15.01 -19.23
C PHE A 20 2.86 13.60 -18.71
N PHE A 21 2.61 12.64 -19.60
CA PHE A 21 2.41 11.23 -19.26
C PHE A 21 3.64 10.63 -18.56
N PHE A 22 4.85 10.91 -19.06
CA PHE A 22 6.12 10.53 -18.44
C PHE A 22 6.27 11.15 -17.04
N ALA A 23 6.04 12.47 -16.91
CA ALA A 23 6.13 13.16 -15.62
C ALA A 23 5.18 12.56 -14.57
N VAL A 24 3.91 12.34 -14.94
CA VAL A 24 2.93 11.71 -14.03
C VAL A 24 3.32 10.28 -13.69
N THR A 25 3.69 9.44 -14.67
CA THR A 25 4.03 8.03 -14.42
C THR A 25 5.30 7.85 -13.59
N VAL A 26 6.22 8.82 -13.58
CA VAL A 26 7.35 8.89 -12.63
C VAL A 26 6.87 9.18 -11.20
N VAL A 27 6.02 10.19 -10.97
CA VAL A 27 5.61 10.57 -9.60
C VAL A 27 4.52 9.68 -9.00
N THR A 28 3.73 8.98 -9.82
CA THR A 28 2.84 7.90 -9.39
C THR A 28 3.54 6.53 -9.35
N THR A 29 4.87 6.50 -9.50
CA THR A 29 5.73 5.31 -9.45
C THR A 29 5.25 4.13 -10.33
N ILE A 30 4.66 4.43 -11.50
CA ILE A 30 4.34 3.42 -12.52
C ILE A 30 5.57 3.15 -13.39
N GLY A 31 6.27 4.21 -13.83
CA GLY A 31 7.65 4.10 -14.31
C GLY A 31 7.91 3.21 -15.53
N TYR A 32 7.00 3.13 -16.51
CA TYR A 32 7.06 2.23 -17.70
C TYR A 32 8.42 2.11 -18.42
N GLY A 33 9.31 3.10 -18.33
CA GLY A 33 10.68 3.03 -18.88
C GLY A 33 10.81 3.11 -20.41
N HIS A 34 9.74 2.78 -21.15
CA HIS A 34 9.68 2.75 -22.62
C HIS A 34 10.07 4.08 -23.28
N VAL A 35 9.76 5.20 -22.61
CA VAL A 35 10.34 6.52 -22.87
C VAL A 35 11.11 6.96 -21.62
N SER A 36 12.40 7.25 -21.78
CA SER A 36 13.31 7.60 -20.68
C SER A 36 14.37 8.63 -21.11
N PRO A 37 14.92 9.43 -20.18
CA PRO A 37 15.94 10.43 -20.51
C PRO A 37 17.29 9.79 -20.86
N LEU A 38 17.67 9.92 -22.13
CA LEU A 38 18.95 9.41 -22.64
C LEU A 38 20.15 10.32 -22.30
N SER A 39 19.92 11.62 -22.09
CA SER A 39 20.98 12.58 -21.74
C SER A 39 21.20 12.67 -20.23
N ASP A 40 22.45 12.84 -19.81
CA ASP A 40 22.82 12.87 -18.39
C ASP A 40 22.18 14.06 -17.64
N THR A 41 22.09 15.22 -18.28
CA THR A 41 21.32 16.37 -17.76
C THR A 41 19.84 16.01 -17.53
N GLY A 42 19.22 15.27 -18.47
CA GLY A 42 17.84 14.82 -18.34
C GLY A 42 17.66 13.82 -17.20
N ARG A 43 18.63 12.92 -16.99
CA ARG A 43 18.66 11.97 -15.87
C ARG A 43 18.78 12.68 -14.53
N ILE A 44 19.69 13.65 -14.41
CA ILE A 44 19.87 14.46 -13.19
C ILE A 44 18.58 15.22 -12.85
N ILE A 45 17.93 15.86 -13.84
CA ILE A 45 16.64 16.55 -13.66
C ILE A 45 15.56 15.54 -13.22
N CYS A 46 15.50 14.35 -13.82
CA CYS A 46 14.54 13.31 -13.47
C CYS A 46 14.73 12.79 -12.03
N ILE A 47 15.97 12.67 -11.54
CA ILE A 47 16.27 12.27 -10.16
C ILE A 47 15.77 13.33 -9.17
N ILE A 48 16.10 14.61 -9.40
CA ILE A 48 15.64 15.73 -8.55
C ILE A 48 14.10 15.81 -8.56
N TYR A 49 13.49 15.63 -9.73
CA TYR A 49 12.03 15.61 -9.89
C TYR A 49 11.38 14.46 -9.12
N ALA A 50 11.92 13.25 -9.18
CA ALA A 50 11.39 12.09 -8.45
C ALA A 50 11.50 12.28 -6.92
N ILE A 51 12.65 12.74 -6.41
CA ILE A 51 12.92 12.96 -4.98
C ILE A 51 11.88 13.90 -4.34
N ILE A 52 11.42 14.92 -5.06
CA ILE A 52 10.44 15.90 -4.57
C ILE A 52 9.00 15.46 -4.93
N GLY A 53 8.80 14.97 -6.15
CA GLY A 53 7.49 14.69 -6.73
C GLY A 53 6.80 13.45 -6.16
N VAL A 54 7.54 12.37 -5.88
CA VAL A 54 6.98 11.14 -5.31
C VAL A 54 6.41 11.37 -3.89
N PRO A 55 7.15 11.91 -2.89
CA PRO A 55 6.58 12.13 -1.56
C PRO A 55 5.43 13.15 -1.54
N MET A 56 5.49 14.19 -2.39
CA MET A 56 4.37 15.13 -2.56
C MET A 56 3.13 14.44 -3.13
N THR A 57 3.32 13.55 -4.11
CA THR A 57 2.22 12.78 -4.73
C THR A 57 1.63 11.78 -3.75
N LEU A 58 2.45 11.04 -2.99
CA LEU A 58 1.98 10.13 -1.94
C LEU A 58 1.21 10.86 -0.83
N LEU A 59 1.65 12.07 -0.42
CA LEU A 59 0.92 12.90 0.54
C LEU A 59 -0.44 13.36 -0.01
N LEU A 60 -0.47 13.89 -1.24
CA LEU A 60 -1.69 14.31 -1.92
C LEU A 60 -2.69 13.15 -2.05
N LEU A 61 -2.21 12.00 -2.52
CA LEU A 61 -2.97 10.77 -2.70
C LEU A 61 -3.54 10.27 -1.37
N THR A 62 -2.74 10.31 -0.29
CA THR A 62 -3.18 9.97 1.08
C THR A 62 -4.30 10.90 1.56
N ILE A 63 -4.22 12.21 1.28
CA ILE A 63 -5.26 13.19 1.66
C ILE A 63 -6.55 12.94 0.87
N ILE A 64 -6.45 12.64 -0.43
CA ILE A 64 -7.61 12.31 -1.29
C ILE A 64 -8.26 11.01 -0.82
N VAL A 65 -7.48 9.95 -0.62
CA VAL A 65 -7.94 8.63 -0.13
C VAL A 65 -8.62 8.77 1.23
N ARG A 66 -8.06 9.54 2.18
CA ARG A 66 -8.71 9.81 3.48
C ARG A 66 -10.07 10.49 3.33
N LYS A 67 -10.18 11.52 2.49
CA LYS A 67 -11.47 12.20 2.23
C LYS A 67 -12.49 11.26 1.56
N LEU A 68 -12.05 10.45 0.60
CA LEU A 68 -12.90 9.50 -0.13
C LEU A 68 -13.35 8.33 0.76
N LEU A 69 -12.50 7.86 1.67
CA LEU A 69 -12.83 6.85 2.68
C LEU A 69 -13.86 7.38 3.69
N ILE A 70 -13.74 8.64 4.12
CA ILE A 70 -14.77 9.29 4.95
C ILE A 70 -16.10 9.43 4.20
N LEU A 71 -16.07 9.82 2.92
CA LEU A 71 -17.27 9.92 2.08
C LEU A 71 -17.99 8.56 1.94
N LEU A 72 -17.26 7.50 1.60
CA LEU A 72 -17.80 6.14 1.50
C LEU A 72 -18.33 5.62 2.84
N ASN A 73 -17.61 5.84 3.94
CA ASN A 73 -18.08 5.45 5.28
C ASN A 73 -19.34 6.23 5.70
N ASN A 74 -19.46 7.50 5.34
CA ASN A 74 -20.68 8.28 5.60
C ASN A 74 -21.87 7.76 4.77
N THR A 75 -21.64 7.40 3.49
CA THR A 75 -22.65 6.75 2.64
C THR A 75 -23.06 5.37 3.19
N TYR A 76 -22.12 4.56 3.68
CA TYR A 76 -22.39 3.30 4.38
C TYR A 76 -23.26 3.50 5.63
N ILE A 77 -22.91 4.46 6.49
CA ILE A 77 -23.67 4.78 7.71
C ILE A 77 -25.09 5.24 7.34
N TRP A 78 -25.23 6.14 6.37
CA TRP A 78 -26.51 6.64 5.88
C TRP A 78 -27.38 5.51 5.31
N PHE A 79 -26.82 4.65 4.46
CA PHE A 79 -27.52 3.53 3.85
C PHE A 79 -27.99 2.53 4.90
N ARG A 80 -27.12 2.15 5.86
CA ARG A 80 -27.47 1.28 6.99
C ARG A 80 -28.64 1.85 7.80
N VAL A 81 -28.54 3.11 8.24
CA VAL A 81 -29.60 3.79 9.03
C VAL A 81 -30.89 3.93 8.22
N ARG A 82 -30.82 4.10 6.89
CA ARG A 82 -32.00 4.25 6.03
C ARG A 82 -32.69 2.93 5.68
N PHE A 83 -32.00 1.78 5.78
CA PHE A 83 -32.49 0.51 5.23
C PHE A 83 -32.51 -0.68 6.22
N SER A 84 -31.88 -0.61 7.39
CA SER A 84 -31.87 -1.72 8.37
C SER A 84 -31.91 -1.25 9.81
N SER A 85 -32.89 -1.79 10.56
CA SER A 85 -33.08 -1.50 12.00
C SER A 85 -32.43 -2.53 12.93
N ASP A 86 -31.73 -3.54 12.40
CA ASP A 86 -31.01 -4.56 13.19
C ASP A 86 -29.51 -4.25 13.24
N THR A 87 -28.95 -4.26 14.45
CA THR A 87 -27.56 -3.88 14.76
C THR A 87 -26.60 -5.07 14.81
N ARG A 88 -27.10 -6.31 14.70
CA ARG A 88 -26.38 -7.52 15.15
C ARG A 88 -25.27 -8.04 14.21
N SER A 89 -24.85 -7.29 13.18
CA SER A 89 -23.96 -7.84 12.14
C SER A 89 -22.88 -6.93 11.54
N GLU A 90 -22.50 -5.81 12.18
CA GLU A 90 -21.57 -4.80 11.64
C GLU A 90 -20.38 -5.33 10.79
N SER A 91 -19.58 -6.29 11.26
CA SER A 91 -18.47 -6.84 10.44
C SER A 91 -18.97 -7.44 9.12
N LYS A 92 -20.09 -8.17 9.11
CA LYS A 92 -20.67 -8.74 7.88
C LYS A 92 -21.12 -7.63 6.92
N ILE A 93 -21.74 -6.56 7.42
CA ILE A 93 -22.17 -5.43 6.57
C ILE A 93 -20.95 -4.70 5.99
N ARG A 94 -19.87 -4.56 6.76
CA ARG A 94 -18.58 -4.01 6.26
C ARG A 94 -17.94 -4.90 5.20
N PHE A 95 -17.91 -6.22 5.37
CA PHE A 95 -17.43 -7.15 4.34
C PHE A 95 -18.29 -7.09 3.06
N VAL A 96 -19.62 -7.03 3.18
CA VAL A 96 -20.52 -6.83 2.02
C VAL A 96 -20.23 -5.49 1.32
N HIS A 97 -20.05 -4.40 2.07
CA HIS A 97 -19.72 -3.08 1.52
C HIS A 97 -18.36 -3.07 0.80
N LEU A 98 -17.32 -3.71 1.37
CA LEU A 98 -16.03 -3.87 0.70
C LEU A 98 -16.15 -4.69 -0.58
N SER A 99 -16.87 -5.83 -0.56
CA SER A 99 -17.10 -6.65 -1.74
C SER A 99 -17.85 -5.90 -2.84
N ILE A 100 -18.83 -5.05 -2.50
CA ILE A 100 -19.52 -4.18 -3.46
C ILE A 100 -18.54 -3.18 -4.09
N ILE A 101 -17.69 -2.53 -3.28
CA ILE A 101 -16.66 -1.59 -3.78
C ILE A 101 -15.66 -2.32 -4.70
N LEU A 102 -15.23 -3.53 -4.33
CA LEU A 102 -14.26 -4.31 -5.11
C LEU A 102 -14.85 -4.80 -6.43
N ILE A 103 -16.09 -5.27 -6.45
CA ILE A 103 -16.81 -5.65 -7.68
C ILE A 103 -17.04 -4.42 -8.57
N PHE A 104 -17.45 -3.28 -7.99
CA PHE A 104 -17.60 -2.03 -8.73
C PHE A 104 -16.27 -1.59 -9.35
N SER A 105 -15.18 -1.60 -8.58
CA SER A 105 -13.84 -1.26 -9.06
C SER A 105 -13.35 -2.22 -10.15
N LEU A 106 -13.63 -3.51 -10.04
CA LEU A 106 -13.30 -4.50 -11.07
C LEU A 106 -13.96 -4.13 -12.41
N ILE A 107 -15.26 -3.81 -12.37
CA ILE A 107 -16.04 -3.42 -13.55
C ILE A 107 -15.55 -2.09 -14.13
N PHE A 108 -15.45 -1.05 -13.32
CA PHE A 108 -15.22 0.33 -13.78
C PHE A 108 -13.76 0.70 -14.06
N LEU A 109 -12.78 0.02 -13.45
CA LEU A 109 -11.35 0.30 -13.68
C LEU A 109 -10.64 -0.72 -14.57
N PHE A 110 -11.15 -1.95 -14.66
CA PHE A 110 -10.54 -3.00 -15.47
C PHE A 110 -11.46 -3.41 -16.62
N ILE A 111 -12.65 -3.96 -16.38
CA ILE A 111 -13.48 -4.53 -17.47
C ILE A 111 -13.89 -3.47 -18.51
N ILE A 112 -14.48 -2.35 -18.09
CA ILE A 112 -14.94 -1.29 -19.01
C ILE A 112 -13.75 -0.67 -19.77
N PRO A 113 -12.65 -0.24 -19.11
CA PRO A 113 -11.45 0.24 -19.81
C PRO A 113 -10.83 -0.80 -20.75
N SER A 114 -10.83 -2.09 -20.40
CA SER A 114 -10.30 -3.15 -21.28
C SER A 114 -11.07 -3.25 -22.59
N ILE A 115 -12.40 -3.20 -22.53
CA ILE A 115 -13.26 -3.16 -23.74
C ILE A 115 -12.96 -1.92 -24.57
N VAL A 116 -12.82 -0.76 -23.92
CA VAL A 116 -12.47 0.51 -24.61
C VAL A 116 -11.10 0.43 -25.28
N PHE A 117 -10.05 -0.04 -24.60
CA PHE A 117 -8.71 -0.18 -25.18
C PHE A 117 -8.68 -1.21 -26.32
N THR A 118 -9.42 -2.32 -26.23
CA THR A 118 -9.59 -3.30 -27.33
C THR A 118 -10.18 -2.68 -28.60
N HIS A 119 -10.93 -1.57 -28.47
CA HIS A 119 -11.49 -0.82 -29.60
C HIS A 119 -10.67 0.42 -30.03
N LEU A 120 -9.63 0.79 -29.27
CA LEU A 120 -8.75 1.94 -29.57
C LEU A 120 -7.35 1.52 -30.05
N GLU A 121 -6.85 0.36 -29.63
CA GLU A 121 -5.56 -0.20 -30.05
C GLU A 121 -5.81 -1.40 -30.98
N GLU A 122 -5.70 -1.20 -32.29
CA GLU A 122 -6.04 -2.19 -33.34
C GLU A 122 -5.32 -3.55 -33.22
N ASN A 123 -4.24 -3.62 -32.45
CA ASN A 123 -3.40 -4.82 -32.27
C ASN A 123 -3.54 -5.46 -30.88
N TRP A 124 -4.44 -4.98 -30.01
CA TRP A 124 -4.63 -5.51 -28.65
C TRP A 124 -5.85 -6.42 -28.56
N SER A 125 -5.71 -7.58 -27.94
CA SER A 125 -6.84 -8.37 -27.46
C SER A 125 -7.39 -7.81 -26.15
N PHE A 126 -8.56 -8.30 -25.73
CA PHE A 126 -9.11 -8.00 -24.40
C PHE A 126 -8.15 -8.40 -23.27
N ILE A 127 -7.35 -9.46 -23.44
CA ILE A 127 -6.37 -9.89 -22.43
C ILE A 127 -5.21 -8.90 -22.34
N ASP A 128 -4.71 -8.40 -23.48
CA ASP A 128 -3.64 -7.39 -23.50
C ASP A 128 -4.14 -6.07 -22.88
N ALA A 129 -5.36 -5.66 -23.24
CA ALA A 129 -6.03 -4.51 -22.67
C ALA A 129 -6.24 -4.62 -21.14
N PHE A 130 -6.67 -5.79 -20.66
CA PHE A 130 -6.84 -6.06 -19.22
C PHE A 130 -5.50 -6.13 -18.48
N TYR A 131 -4.49 -6.77 -19.08
CA TYR A 131 -3.13 -6.84 -18.56
C TYR A 131 -2.53 -5.43 -18.44
N PHE A 132 -2.68 -4.58 -19.46
CA PHE A 132 -2.29 -3.17 -19.40
C PHE A 132 -2.98 -2.43 -18.25
N CYS A 133 -4.30 -2.58 -18.09
CA CYS A 133 -5.04 -1.99 -16.95
C CYS A 133 -4.48 -2.50 -15.61
N PHE A 134 -4.21 -3.80 -15.51
CA PHE A 134 -3.67 -4.44 -14.31
C PHE A 134 -2.29 -3.91 -13.94
N ILE A 135 -1.28 -4.06 -14.80
CA ILE A 135 0.11 -3.64 -14.49
C ILE A 135 0.21 -2.14 -14.23
N SER A 136 -0.64 -1.34 -14.87
CA SER A 136 -0.62 0.12 -14.73
C SER A 136 -1.26 0.58 -13.41
N LEU A 137 -2.45 0.08 -13.06
CA LEU A 137 -3.16 0.52 -11.85
C LEU A 137 -2.61 -0.14 -10.57
N THR A 138 -1.95 -1.29 -10.68
CA THR A 138 -1.16 -1.88 -9.58
C THR A 138 0.24 -1.28 -9.43
N THR A 139 0.60 -0.29 -10.26
CA THR A 139 1.92 0.38 -10.27
C THR A 139 3.12 -0.56 -10.51
N ILE A 140 2.91 -1.70 -11.20
CA ILE A 140 3.99 -2.61 -11.63
C ILE A 140 4.67 -2.05 -12.90
N GLY A 141 3.87 -1.51 -13.83
CA GLY A 141 4.33 -0.71 -14.98
C GLY A 141 5.45 -1.31 -15.84
N LEU A 142 5.29 -2.54 -16.33
CA LEU A 142 6.35 -3.23 -17.10
C LEU A 142 6.74 -2.54 -18.43
N GLY A 143 5.82 -1.77 -19.05
CA GLY A 143 6.11 -0.93 -20.22
C GLY A 143 6.31 -1.68 -21.54
N ASP A 144 6.09 -2.99 -21.54
CA ASP A 144 6.04 -3.87 -22.70
C ASP A 144 4.90 -3.51 -23.66
N ILE A 145 3.74 -3.15 -23.11
CA ILE A 145 2.65 -2.48 -23.85
C ILE A 145 2.23 -1.19 -23.14
N VAL A 146 2.06 -0.12 -23.91
CA VAL A 146 1.63 1.20 -23.42
C VAL A 146 0.61 1.81 -24.36
N ALA A 147 -0.59 2.10 -23.86
CA ALA A 147 -1.63 2.75 -24.64
C ALA A 147 -1.18 4.12 -25.16
N GLY A 148 -1.50 4.43 -26.42
CA GLY A 148 -1.26 5.73 -27.05
C GLY A 148 0.14 5.97 -27.64
N ASP A 149 1.00 4.95 -27.69
CA ASP A 149 2.33 5.09 -28.31
C ASP A 149 2.34 4.83 -29.83
N SER A 150 1.33 4.13 -30.35
CA SER A 150 1.18 3.83 -31.78
C SER A 150 1.19 5.12 -32.64
N PRO A 151 2.14 5.28 -33.59
CA PRO A 151 2.37 6.56 -34.29
C PRO A 151 1.27 6.94 -35.29
N THR A 152 0.37 6.01 -35.62
CA THR A 152 -0.72 6.18 -36.60
C THR A 152 -2.03 6.69 -35.98
N GLN A 153 -2.10 6.89 -34.65
CA GLN A 153 -3.36 7.19 -33.97
C GLN A 153 -3.90 8.60 -34.21
N ARG A 154 -5.21 8.65 -34.49
CA ARG A 154 -5.97 9.90 -34.59
C ARG A 154 -6.08 10.55 -33.20
N ASN A 155 -5.74 11.83 -33.11
CA ASN A 155 -5.86 12.67 -31.90
C ASN A 155 -5.03 12.20 -30.67
N ARG A 156 -3.82 11.64 -30.87
CA ARG A 156 -2.89 11.15 -29.83
C ARG A 156 -2.76 12.05 -28.59
N LEU A 157 -2.75 13.38 -28.75
CA LEU A 157 -2.75 14.37 -27.64
C LEU A 157 -3.89 14.15 -26.64
N PHE A 158 -5.13 14.12 -27.13
CA PHE A 158 -6.32 13.94 -26.27
C PHE A 158 -6.31 12.57 -25.62
N TYR A 159 -5.94 11.53 -26.36
CA TYR A 159 -5.90 10.16 -25.84
C TYR A 159 -4.86 10.00 -24.73
N LYS A 160 -3.63 10.53 -24.87
CA LYS A 160 -2.62 10.52 -23.80
C LYS A 160 -3.05 11.33 -22.57
N ILE A 161 -3.76 12.46 -22.75
CA ILE A 161 -4.31 13.21 -21.61
C ILE A 161 -5.38 12.39 -20.88
N CYS A 162 -6.35 11.84 -21.61
CA CYS A 162 -7.40 10.97 -21.03
C CYS A 162 -6.81 9.74 -20.32
N LEU A 163 -5.79 9.11 -20.92
CA LEU A 163 -5.06 8.00 -20.32
C LEU A 163 -4.37 8.43 -19.01
N THR A 164 -3.71 9.59 -18.99
CA THR A 164 -3.04 10.10 -17.78
C THR A 164 -4.04 10.36 -16.65
N VAL A 165 -5.24 10.88 -16.98
CA VAL A 165 -6.33 11.06 -16.01
C VAL A 165 -6.87 9.71 -15.51
N TYR A 166 -7.06 8.73 -16.41
CA TYR A 166 -7.47 7.37 -16.04
C TYR A 166 -6.48 6.72 -15.06
N LEU A 167 -5.17 6.81 -15.32
CA LEU A 167 -4.14 6.27 -14.43
C LEU A 167 -4.17 6.94 -13.05
N LEU A 168 -4.25 8.28 -12.99
CA LEU A 168 -4.28 9.02 -11.73
C LEU A 168 -5.53 8.66 -10.89
N VAL A 169 -6.70 8.57 -11.52
CA VAL A 169 -7.96 8.17 -10.84
C VAL A 169 -7.91 6.70 -10.41
N GLY A 170 -7.42 5.81 -11.28
CA GLY A 170 -7.33 4.38 -10.99
C GLY A 170 -6.36 4.06 -9.85
N VAL A 171 -5.16 4.66 -9.84
CA VAL A 171 -4.19 4.53 -8.74
C VAL A 171 -4.75 5.10 -7.43
N THR A 172 -5.54 6.19 -7.48
CA THR A 172 -6.26 6.72 -6.30
C THR A 172 -7.24 5.71 -5.72
N ILE A 173 -7.99 5.00 -6.57
CA ILE A 173 -8.97 4.01 -6.12
C ILE A 173 -8.29 2.69 -5.69
N MET A 174 -7.19 2.28 -6.32
CA MET A 174 -6.39 1.14 -5.87
C MET A 174 -5.79 1.40 -4.47
N MET A 175 -5.24 2.59 -4.23
CA MET A 175 -4.76 3.00 -2.90
C MET A 175 -5.89 3.11 -1.88
N LEU A 176 -7.12 3.46 -2.30
CA LEU A 176 -8.30 3.38 -1.45
C LEU A 176 -8.70 1.95 -1.10
N ILE A 177 -8.62 1.00 -2.04
CA ILE A 177 -8.89 -0.42 -1.80
C ILE A 177 -7.87 -1.01 -0.82
N VAL A 178 -6.58 -0.72 -1.02
CA VAL A 178 -5.51 -1.08 -0.07
C VAL A 178 -5.80 -0.48 1.31
N ALA A 179 -6.11 0.82 1.40
CA ALA A 179 -6.44 1.46 2.67
C ALA A 179 -7.69 0.87 3.36
N MET A 180 -8.71 0.47 2.61
CA MET A 180 -9.90 -0.21 3.14
C MET A 180 -9.58 -1.62 3.65
N ILE A 181 -8.74 -2.38 2.95
CA ILE A 181 -8.25 -3.70 3.38
C ILE A 181 -7.43 -3.56 4.67
N SER A 182 -6.49 -2.61 4.72
CA SER A 182 -5.68 -2.32 5.91
C SER A 182 -6.46 -1.77 7.11
N LEU A 183 -7.73 -1.36 6.92
CA LEU A 183 -8.62 -0.89 7.98
C LEU A 183 -9.36 -2.04 8.69
N ILE A 184 -9.47 -3.23 8.07
CA ILE A 184 -10.15 -4.39 8.66
C ILE A 184 -9.24 -5.08 9.68
N PRO A 185 -9.59 -5.13 10.98
CA PRO A 185 -8.76 -5.78 12.01
C PRO A 185 -8.45 -7.25 11.71
N GLU A 186 -9.42 -7.98 11.19
CA GLU A 186 -9.32 -9.41 10.85
C GLU A 186 -8.27 -9.69 9.75
N LEU A 187 -8.05 -8.73 8.83
CA LEU A 187 -7.02 -8.82 7.78
C LEU A 187 -5.68 -8.26 8.25
N ARG A 188 -5.70 -7.21 9.10
CA ARG A 188 -4.51 -6.70 9.79
C ARG A 188 -3.87 -7.76 10.70
N PHE A 189 -4.66 -8.68 11.28
CA PHE A 189 -4.18 -9.83 12.03
C PHE A 189 -3.24 -10.69 11.18
N ILE A 190 -3.60 -11.01 9.93
CA ILE A 190 -2.75 -11.78 9.01
C ILE A 190 -1.46 -11.01 8.70
N GLN A 191 -1.55 -9.71 8.42
CA GLN A 191 -0.37 -8.86 8.20
C GLN A 191 0.55 -8.83 9.43
N PHE A 192 -0.01 -8.85 10.64
CA PHE A 192 0.73 -8.87 11.90
C PHE A 192 1.52 -10.17 12.07
N PHE A 193 0.91 -11.34 11.84
CA PHE A 193 1.63 -12.64 11.87
C PHE A 193 2.74 -12.72 10.82
N LEU A 194 2.49 -12.22 9.61
CA LEU A 194 3.54 -12.16 8.59
C LEU A 194 4.68 -11.23 9.01
N SER A 195 4.40 -10.09 9.65
CA SER A 195 5.44 -9.19 10.17
C SER A 195 6.21 -9.75 11.37
N GLU A 196 5.58 -10.51 12.28
CA GLU A 196 6.32 -11.19 13.35
C GLU A 196 7.20 -12.30 12.79
N GLN A 197 6.72 -13.10 11.82
CA GLN A 197 7.57 -14.07 11.12
C GLN A 197 8.74 -13.40 10.39
N GLU A 198 8.52 -12.26 9.72
CA GLU A 198 9.58 -11.58 8.96
C GLU A 198 10.66 -11.00 9.91
N VAL A 199 10.26 -10.39 11.03
CA VAL A 199 11.17 -9.94 12.09
C VAL A 199 11.90 -11.11 12.76
N GLU A 200 11.24 -12.23 13.05
CA GLU A 200 11.89 -13.42 13.63
C GLU A 200 12.93 -14.03 12.67
N ASN A 201 12.60 -14.10 11.37
CA ASN A 201 13.54 -14.54 10.33
C ASN A 201 14.74 -13.60 10.17
N GLU A 202 14.55 -12.27 10.23
CA GLU A 202 15.67 -11.33 10.23
C GLU A 202 16.52 -11.44 11.50
N GLN A 203 15.91 -11.58 12.67
CA GLN A 203 16.61 -11.74 13.95
C GLN A 203 17.44 -13.03 13.98
N GLU A 204 16.92 -14.14 13.44
CA GLU A 204 17.67 -15.40 13.33
C GLU A 204 18.82 -15.29 12.32
N ARG A 205 18.60 -14.65 11.15
CA ARG A 205 19.63 -14.33 10.15
C ARG A 205 20.75 -13.47 10.71
N LEU A 206 20.41 -12.45 11.51
CA LEU A 206 21.38 -11.61 12.20
C LEU A 206 22.17 -12.42 13.23
N SER A 207 21.50 -13.26 14.05
CA SER A 207 22.19 -14.10 15.04
C SER A 207 23.13 -15.15 14.40
N THR A 208 22.79 -15.66 13.21
CA THR A 208 23.61 -16.64 12.47
C THR A 208 24.74 -15.97 11.68
N SER A 209 24.52 -14.75 11.18
CA SER A 209 25.56 -13.87 10.65
C SER A 209 26.57 -13.48 11.74
N GLU A 210 26.12 -13.10 12.93
CA GLU A 210 26.99 -12.78 14.08
C GLU A 210 27.82 -14.00 14.52
N LYS A 211 27.18 -15.18 14.69
CA LYS A 211 27.87 -16.44 15.03
C LYS A 211 28.90 -16.85 13.97
N SER A 212 28.64 -16.61 12.68
CA SER A 212 29.58 -16.94 11.61
C SER A 212 30.68 -15.88 11.43
N GLY A 213 30.43 -14.61 11.75
CA GLY A 213 31.45 -13.57 11.88
C GLY A 213 32.41 -13.83 13.04
N LEU A 214 31.87 -14.23 14.21
CA LEU A 214 32.65 -14.68 15.36
C LEU A 214 33.52 -15.91 15.05
N LEU A 215 33.09 -16.78 14.13
CA LEU A 215 33.82 -17.98 13.72
C LEU A 215 35.13 -17.68 12.96
N TRP A 216 35.29 -16.47 12.43
CA TRP A 216 36.51 -16.01 11.77
C TRP A 216 37.50 -15.30 12.70
N LEU A 217 37.17 -15.11 13.98
CA LEU A 217 38.12 -14.55 14.95
C LEU A 217 39.15 -15.63 15.36
N PRO A 218 40.46 -15.37 15.22
CA PRO A 218 41.49 -16.35 15.56
C PRO A 218 41.49 -16.64 17.07
N HIS A 219 41.41 -17.93 17.42
CA HIS A 219 40.99 -18.41 18.74
C HIS A 219 42.05 -18.25 19.85
N SER A 220 42.27 -17.01 20.30
CA SER A 220 43.08 -16.61 21.46
C SER A 220 42.56 -15.27 21.99
N VAL A 221 42.51 -14.96 23.29
CA VAL A 221 43.25 -15.51 24.43
C VAL A 221 42.29 -15.81 25.60
N SER A 222 42.53 -16.88 26.35
CA SER A 222 41.91 -17.10 27.66
C SER A 222 42.67 -16.36 28.77
N THR A 223 41.96 -15.56 29.57
CA THR A 223 42.50 -14.95 30.80
C THR A 223 41.74 -15.43 32.04
N HIS A 224 42.46 -15.49 33.16
CA HIS A 224 42.06 -16.26 34.33
C HIS A 224 40.97 -15.60 35.20
N SER A 225 40.21 -16.45 35.89
CA SER A 225 39.41 -16.07 37.05
C SER A 225 40.28 -15.48 38.16
N TYR A 226 39.79 -14.40 38.79
CA TYR A 226 40.25 -13.95 40.10
C TYR A 226 39.03 -13.73 41.00
N GLY A 227 38.94 -14.52 42.07
CA GLY A 227 37.86 -14.38 43.06
C GLY A 227 38.24 -13.40 44.17
N SER A 228 37.26 -12.62 44.64
CA SER A 228 37.35 -11.81 45.87
C SER A 228 36.21 -12.16 46.80
N ARG A 229 36.48 -12.14 48.11
CA ARG A 229 35.56 -12.63 49.15
C ARG A 229 34.66 -11.52 49.72
N ASN A 230 33.50 -11.97 50.18
CA ASN A 230 32.50 -11.32 51.04
C ASN A 230 33.04 -10.22 51.97
N VAL A 231 32.30 -9.11 52.03
CA VAL A 231 31.99 -8.39 53.28
C VAL A 231 30.46 -8.26 53.35
N ALA A 232 29.86 -8.32 54.54
CA ALA A 232 28.42 -8.45 54.73
C ALA A 232 27.83 -7.30 55.58
N ALA A 233 26.55 -6.96 55.34
CA ALA A 233 25.55 -6.57 56.35
C ALA A 233 24.23 -6.14 55.66
N GLY A 234 23.08 -6.38 56.30
CA GLY A 234 21.75 -5.89 55.86
C GLY A 234 20.72 -6.99 55.58
N GLN A 235 20.10 -7.53 56.64
CA GLN A 235 19.01 -8.51 56.53
C GLN A 235 17.60 -7.86 56.50
N PRO A 236 16.54 -8.59 56.09
CA PRO A 236 15.27 -8.00 55.67
C PRO A 236 14.26 -7.77 56.81
N TYR A 237 13.22 -6.98 56.52
CA TYR A 237 12.08 -6.75 57.41
C TYR A 237 10.84 -7.58 57.02
N ARG A 238 10.24 -8.29 57.99
CA ARG A 238 8.94 -8.99 57.87
C ARG A 238 8.34 -9.21 59.27
N ARG A 239 7.01 -9.37 59.36
CA ARG A 239 6.15 -9.57 60.58
C ARG A 239 5.97 -8.28 61.43
N GLN A 240 4.93 -8.13 62.25
CA GLN A 240 3.84 -9.04 62.72
C GLN A 240 2.48 -8.24 62.72
N THR A 241 1.35 -8.74 62.20
CA THR A 241 0.22 -9.50 62.82
C THR A 241 -0.68 -8.77 63.85
N ASN A 242 -2.00 -9.02 63.77
CA ASN A 242 -3.04 -8.83 64.81
C ASN A 242 -3.38 -7.35 65.14
N GLU A 243 -4.54 -6.94 65.69
CA GLU A 243 -5.82 -7.54 66.16
C GLU A 243 -6.87 -6.39 66.22
N THR A 244 -8.21 -6.52 66.33
CA THR A 244 -9.22 -7.61 66.32
C THR A 244 -10.10 -7.49 65.03
N GLU A 245 -11.35 -7.94 64.77
CA GLU A 245 -12.54 -8.53 65.46
C GLU A 245 -13.45 -7.60 66.30
N ASP A 246 -14.66 -7.27 65.79
CA ASP A 246 -15.90 -7.25 66.60
C ASP A 246 -17.21 -7.33 65.77
N THR A 247 -18.28 -7.74 66.46
CA THR A 247 -19.70 -7.97 66.15
C THR A 247 -20.42 -6.96 65.21
N ALA A 248 -21.26 -7.42 64.26
CA ALA A 248 -22.72 -7.69 64.34
C ALA A 248 -23.63 -6.43 64.49
N THR A 249 -24.89 -6.35 64.03
CA THR A 249 -25.95 -7.38 63.92
C THR A 249 -27.09 -6.93 62.95
N MET A 250 -27.93 -7.86 62.48
CA MET A 250 -29.40 -7.74 62.19
C MET A 250 -29.99 -6.36 61.81
N THR A 251 -30.62 -6.12 60.64
CA THR A 251 -32.02 -6.45 60.19
C THR A 251 -32.50 -5.28 59.28
N THR A 252 -33.54 -5.27 58.44
CA THR A 252 -34.60 -6.20 57.94
C THR A 252 -34.88 -5.75 56.49
N GLU A 253 -35.05 -6.60 55.48
CA GLU A 253 -36.30 -7.22 55.01
C GLU A 253 -37.54 -6.29 54.82
N LYS A 254 -38.29 -6.52 53.72
CA LYS A 254 -39.62 -5.93 53.35
C LYS A 254 -39.62 -4.41 53.00
N SER A 255 -40.53 -3.90 52.15
CA SER A 255 -41.53 -4.52 51.25
C SER A 255 -41.90 -3.56 50.08
N LYS A 256 -42.45 -4.14 49.00
CA LYS A 256 -43.21 -3.50 47.91
C LYS A 256 -43.98 -2.21 48.29
N SER A 257 -43.91 -1.23 47.39
CA SER A 257 -45.08 -0.78 46.61
C SER A 257 -44.64 -0.40 45.19
#